data_AF-A0A8J8DKY6-F1
#
_entry.id   AF-A0A8J8DKY6-F1
#
_cell.length_a   1.000
_cell.length_b   1.000
_cell.length_c   1.000
_cell.angle_alpha   90.00
_cell.angle_beta   90.00
_cell.angle_gamma   90.00
#
_symmetry.space_group_name_H-M   'P 1'
#
loop_
_entity.id
_entity.type
_entity.pdbx_description
1 polymer ?
#
loop_
_entity_poly.entity_id
_entity_poly.type
_entity_poly.pdbx_seq_one_letter_code
_entity_poly.pdbx_strand_id
1 'polypeptide(L)'
;MNRQHWTILLLTIGTIPIAVDDVAFLMSSVVLFLTSLVLLFIRRRKEEVKLDYIRYSIVKILTGDVGASIYGIILFVILAMALTTWLPDGMEMKNYPLIAGTTFYLIAFFALFLWASPSRKKKDKGFRQAKVLIMALSRPNWSVEDIKKATCEDLILNKACCVMGSRRVLLNINPLFIAVSKHMPRLEKLILIVSKEIVMNEDYAERIKTIAGKLKECFGKEVEIEEWLIDDANDLNRIRSDLLPKLERLMKEVGAEEITIDITGGTAAISGALTLLAVKEDIQAQYLRQDRLEIQKIDIDVFDLDDLWREFSERLMEKS
;
A
#
# COMPACT_ATOMS: atom_id res chain seq x y z
N MET A 1 25.24 7.36 6.14
CA MET A 1 25.45 7.20 4.68
C MET A 1 24.49 6.14 4.16
N ASN A 2 23.69 6.44 3.13
CA ASN A 2 22.63 5.55 2.62
C ASN A 2 23.24 4.31 1.92
N ARG A 3 22.74 3.09 2.23
CA ARG A 3 23.21 1.81 1.65
C ARG A 3 23.25 1.82 0.12
N GLN A 4 22.33 2.56 -0.51
CA GLN A 4 22.26 2.72 -1.96
C GLN A 4 23.53 3.38 -2.55
N HIS A 5 24.14 4.34 -1.83
CA HIS A 5 25.34 5.03 -2.33
C HIS A 5 26.56 4.11 -2.30
N TRP A 6 26.68 3.26 -1.27
CA TRP A 6 27.71 2.25 -1.18
C TRP A 6 27.60 1.22 -2.31
N THR A 7 26.39 0.81 -2.68
CA THR A 7 26.20 -0.11 -3.81
C THR A 7 26.68 0.48 -5.13
N ILE A 8 26.31 1.73 -5.44
CA ILE A 8 26.81 2.39 -6.67
C ILE A 8 28.33 2.47 -6.65
N LEU A 9 28.92 2.89 -5.53
CA LEU A 9 30.37 3.02 -5.40
C LEU A 9 31.09 1.67 -5.59
N LEU A 10 30.59 0.60 -4.96
CA LEU A 10 31.20 -0.72 -5.06
C LEU A 10 31.08 -1.29 -6.47
N LEU A 11 29.92 -1.12 -7.12
CA LEU A 11 29.71 -1.55 -8.50
C LEU A 11 30.59 -0.77 -9.48
N THR A 12 30.66 0.55 -9.34
CA THR A 12 31.49 1.38 -10.23
C THR A 12 32.98 1.05 -10.09
N ILE A 13 33.49 0.89 -8.86
CA ILE A 13 34.88 0.43 -8.63
C ILE A 13 35.14 -0.94 -9.28
N GLY A 14 34.17 -1.87 -9.21
CA GLY A 14 34.29 -3.18 -9.84
C GLY A 14 34.34 -3.16 -11.38
N THR A 15 33.86 -2.09 -12.02
CA THR A 15 33.88 -1.95 -13.49
C THR A 15 35.13 -1.27 -14.05
N ILE A 16 35.85 -0.49 -13.24
CA ILE A 16 37.06 0.23 -13.67
C ILE A 16 38.12 -0.70 -14.30
N PRO A 17 38.38 -1.91 -13.77
CA PRO A 17 39.42 -2.78 -14.30
C PRO A 17 39.12 -3.38 -15.68
N ILE A 18 37.86 -3.32 -16.17
CA ILE A 18 37.48 -3.77 -17.52
C ILE A 18 38.28 -3.03 -18.60
N ALA A 19 38.59 -1.75 -18.37
CA ALA A 19 39.34 -0.93 -19.32
C ALA A 19 40.85 -1.19 -19.29
N VAL A 20 41.34 -2.05 -18.39
CA VAL A 20 42.77 -2.28 -18.15
C VAL A 20 43.20 -3.66 -18.63
N ASP A 21 42.57 -4.71 -18.10
CA ASP A 21 42.96 -6.11 -18.35
C ASP A 21 41.87 -7.08 -17.86
N ASP A 22 41.61 -8.16 -18.60
CA ASP A 22 40.55 -9.13 -18.28
C ASP A 22 40.82 -9.92 -17.00
N VAL A 23 42.10 -10.19 -16.67
CA VAL A 23 42.49 -10.84 -15.42
C VAL A 23 42.29 -9.87 -14.25
N ALA A 24 42.63 -8.59 -14.43
CA ALA A 24 42.33 -7.56 -13.43
C ALA A 24 40.81 -7.42 -13.19
N PHE A 25 40.00 -7.48 -14.25
CA PHE A 25 38.54 -7.50 -14.13
C PHE A 25 38.03 -8.72 -13.38
N LEU A 26 38.50 -9.93 -13.71
CA LEU A 26 38.16 -11.14 -12.97
C LEU A 26 38.49 -11.00 -11.48
N MET A 27 39.70 -10.58 -11.14
CA MET A 27 40.13 -10.43 -9.74
C MET A 27 39.25 -9.42 -8.99
N SER A 28 38.94 -8.28 -9.62
CA SER A 28 38.04 -7.28 -9.02
C SER A 28 36.62 -7.81 -8.83
N SER A 29 36.11 -8.60 -9.78
CA SER A 29 34.77 -9.19 -9.73
C SER A 29 34.65 -10.25 -8.63
N VAL A 30 35.71 -11.01 -8.39
CA VAL A 30 35.79 -11.96 -7.27
C VAL A 30 35.78 -11.23 -5.92
N VAL A 31 36.57 -10.16 -5.77
CA VAL A 31 36.59 -9.34 -4.56
C VAL A 31 35.21 -8.71 -4.31
N LEU A 32 34.60 -8.15 -5.36
CA LEU A 32 33.25 -7.61 -5.29
C LEU A 32 32.25 -8.69 -4.89
N PHE A 33 32.27 -9.86 -5.53
CA PHE A 33 31.40 -10.98 -5.20
C PHE A 33 31.49 -11.40 -3.72
N LEU A 34 32.71 -11.58 -3.21
CA LEU A 34 32.93 -11.96 -1.81
C LEU A 34 32.41 -10.88 -0.85
N THR A 35 32.71 -9.61 -1.11
CA THR A 35 32.21 -8.49 -0.29
C THR A 35 30.69 -8.39 -0.33
N SER A 36 30.06 -8.53 -1.50
CA SER A 36 28.61 -8.56 -1.67
C SER A 36 27.96 -9.68 -0.88
N LEU A 37 28.53 -10.89 -0.91
CA LEU A 37 28.02 -12.03 -0.14
C LEU A 37 28.12 -11.80 1.37
N VAL A 38 29.25 -11.26 1.85
CA VAL A 38 29.43 -10.93 3.27
C VAL A 38 28.40 -9.90 3.72
N LEU A 39 28.19 -8.84 2.94
CA LEU A 39 27.18 -7.82 3.21
C LEU A 39 25.76 -8.40 3.25
N LEU A 40 25.40 -9.20 2.25
CA LEU A 40 24.10 -9.87 2.19
C LEU A 40 23.89 -10.82 3.39
N PHE A 41 24.93 -11.55 3.80
CA PHE A 41 24.89 -12.45 4.95
C PHE A 41 24.72 -11.69 6.27
N ILE A 42 25.47 -10.60 6.46
CA ILE A 42 25.31 -9.70 7.62
C ILE A 42 23.87 -9.21 7.70
N ARG A 43 23.30 -8.80 6.56
CA ARG A 43 21.91 -8.35 6.50
C ARG A 43 20.92 -9.45 6.81
N ARG A 44 21.09 -10.64 6.21
CA ARG A 44 20.21 -11.80 6.45
C ARG A 44 20.15 -12.16 7.93
N ARG A 45 21.28 -12.06 8.65
CA ARG A 45 21.32 -12.25 10.11
C ARG A 45 20.62 -11.15 10.90
N LYS A 46 20.64 -9.90 10.43
CA LYS A 46 20.04 -8.76 11.14
C LYS A 46 18.55 -8.56 10.86
N GLU A 47 18.07 -8.90 9.66
CA GLU A 47 16.75 -8.46 9.16
C GLU A 47 15.79 -9.61 8.81
N GLU A 48 16.08 -10.87 9.21
CA GLU A 48 15.25 -12.06 8.92
C GLU A 48 14.73 -12.11 7.47
N VAL A 49 15.62 -11.85 6.50
CA VAL A 49 15.24 -11.77 5.07
C VAL A 49 14.72 -13.14 4.59
N LYS A 50 13.43 -13.19 4.21
CA LYS A 50 12.78 -14.38 3.66
C LYS A 50 13.15 -14.60 2.18
N LEU A 51 13.08 -15.84 1.71
CA LEU A 51 13.30 -16.20 0.30
C LEU A 51 12.34 -15.47 -0.66
N ASP A 52 11.10 -15.22 -0.21
CA ASP A 52 10.09 -14.51 -1.01
C ASP A 52 10.54 -13.09 -1.36
N TYR A 53 11.29 -12.44 -0.47
CA TYR A 53 11.87 -11.11 -0.72
C TYR A 53 12.95 -11.12 -1.81
N ILE A 54 13.72 -12.22 -1.89
CA ILE A 54 14.73 -12.39 -2.94
C ILE A 54 14.04 -12.54 -4.29
N ARG A 55 13.02 -13.39 -4.37
CA ARG A 55 12.21 -13.57 -5.59
C ARG A 55 11.59 -12.24 -6.02
N TYR A 56 10.98 -11.50 -5.10
CA TYR A 56 10.46 -10.15 -5.35
C TYR A 56 11.52 -9.25 -6.00
N SER A 57 12.66 -9.10 -5.31
CA SER A 57 13.69 -8.16 -5.71
C SER A 57 14.23 -8.46 -7.11
N ILE A 58 14.31 -9.74 -7.49
CA ILE A 58 14.70 -10.17 -8.84
C ILE A 58 13.64 -9.78 -9.87
N VAL A 59 12.36 -10.08 -9.61
CA VAL A 59 11.27 -9.69 -10.52
C VAL A 59 11.27 -8.18 -10.74
N LYS A 60 11.43 -7.38 -9.69
CA LYS A 60 11.46 -5.92 -9.77
C LYS A 60 12.60 -5.38 -10.65
N ILE A 61 13.78 -6.02 -10.59
CA ILE A 61 14.90 -5.69 -11.49
C ILE A 61 14.56 -6.02 -12.93
N LEU A 62 14.02 -7.21 -13.17
CA LEU A 62 13.72 -7.70 -14.51
C LEU A 62 12.59 -6.92 -15.19
N THR A 63 11.58 -6.50 -14.44
CA THR A 63 10.46 -5.68 -14.96
C THR A 63 10.82 -4.21 -15.15
N GLY A 64 12.01 -3.78 -14.71
CA GLY A 64 12.42 -2.38 -14.79
C GLY A 64 11.71 -1.46 -13.80
N ASP A 65 10.90 -2.00 -12.87
CA ASP A 65 10.18 -1.24 -11.83
C ASP A 65 11.12 -0.63 -10.75
N VAL A 66 12.43 -0.87 -10.87
CA VAL A 66 13.45 -0.10 -10.14
C VAL A 66 13.64 1.30 -10.73
N GLY A 67 13.17 1.53 -11.96
CA GLY A 67 13.42 2.70 -12.82
C GLY A 67 12.83 4.03 -12.33
N ALA A 68 11.95 4.02 -11.32
CA ALA A 68 11.46 5.26 -10.70
C ALA A 68 12.56 6.02 -9.92
N SER A 69 13.74 5.41 -9.71
CA SER A 69 14.88 6.03 -9.07
C SER A 69 16.09 6.08 -10.01
N ILE A 70 16.88 7.16 -9.96
CA ILE A 70 18.15 7.29 -10.69
C ILE A 70 19.07 6.07 -10.42
N TYR A 71 19.03 5.56 -9.18
CA TYR A 71 19.72 4.33 -8.77
C TYR A 71 19.32 3.12 -9.61
N GLY A 72 18.02 2.87 -9.78
CA GLY A 72 17.52 1.75 -10.56
C GLY A 72 17.87 1.83 -12.04
N ILE A 73 17.84 3.04 -12.61
CA ILE A 73 18.24 3.27 -14.01
C ILE A 73 19.72 2.90 -14.20
N ILE A 74 20.61 3.39 -13.33
CA ILE A 74 22.05 3.07 -13.41
C ILE A 74 22.28 1.57 -13.29
N LEU A 75 21.62 0.91 -12.34
CA LEU A 75 21.72 -0.54 -12.17
C LEU A 75 21.23 -1.31 -13.39
N PHE A 76 20.11 -0.90 -13.97
CA PHE A 76 19.56 -1.53 -15.17
C PHE A 76 20.52 -1.40 -16.35
N VAL A 77 21.12 -0.21 -16.55
CA VAL A 77 22.11 0.02 -17.60
C VAL A 77 23.35 -0.85 -17.41
N ILE A 78 23.87 -0.95 -16.19
CA ILE A 78 25.02 -1.83 -15.86
C ILE A 78 24.68 -3.30 -16.13
N LEU A 79 23.51 -3.75 -15.71
CA LEU A 79 23.04 -5.11 -15.93
C LEU A 79 22.89 -5.41 -17.44
N ALA A 80 22.31 -4.47 -18.18
CA ALA A 80 22.17 -4.59 -19.62
C ALA A 80 23.54 -4.70 -20.30
N MET A 81 24.49 -3.81 -20.01
CA MET A 81 25.86 -3.89 -20.56
C MET A 81 26.53 -5.23 -20.25
N ALA A 82 26.48 -5.71 -19.01
CA ALA A 82 27.08 -6.99 -18.66
C ALA A 82 26.48 -8.16 -19.47
N LEU A 83 25.17 -8.14 -19.72
CA LEU A 83 24.45 -9.21 -20.43
C LEU A 83 24.52 -9.10 -21.96
N THR A 84 24.62 -7.89 -22.51
CA THR A 84 24.57 -7.67 -23.98
C THR A 84 25.92 -7.43 -24.61
N THR A 85 26.91 -6.94 -23.86
CA THR A 85 28.26 -6.70 -24.38
C THR A 85 29.28 -7.63 -23.74
N TRP A 86 29.48 -7.58 -22.42
CA TRP A 86 30.65 -8.25 -21.82
C TRP A 86 30.57 -9.78 -21.88
N LEU A 87 29.40 -10.36 -21.56
CA LEU A 87 29.23 -11.81 -21.57
C LEU A 87 29.24 -12.37 -23.00
N PRO A 88 28.49 -11.81 -23.98
CA PRO A 88 28.56 -12.26 -25.37
C PRO A 88 29.96 -12.13 -25.98
N ASP A 89 30.63 -10.99 -25.82
CA ASP A 89 31.98 -10.75 -26.36
C ASP A 89 32.97 -11.77 -25.80
N GLY A 90 32.90 -12.03 -24.48
CA GLY A 90 33.73 -13.05 -23.84
C GLY A 90 33.51 -14.45 -24.40
N MET A 91 32.25 -14.81 -24.69
CA MET A 91 31.90 -16.10 -25.31
C MET A 91 32.41 -16.21 -26.75
N GLU A 92 32.22 -15.17 -27.57
CA GLU A 92 32.65 -15.14 -28.97
C GLU A 92 34.17 -15.25 -29.08
N MET A 93 34.90 -14.51 -28.24
CA MET A 93 36.36 -14.50 -28.21
C MET A 93 36.98 -15.70 -27.46
N LYS A 94 36.15 -16.56 -26.84
CA LYS A 94 36.59 -17.63 -25.92
C LYS A 94 37.50 -17.10 -24.79
N ASN A 95 37.24 -15.89 -24.33
CA ASN A 95 37.99 -15.22 -23.28
C ASN A 95 37.47 -15.66 -21.91
N TYR A 96 38.02 -16.75 -21.39
CA TYR A 96 37.58 -17.33 -20.12
C TYR A 96 37.67 -16.37 -18.92
N PRO A 97 38.75 -15.55 -18.76
CA PRO A 97 38.78 -14.52 -17.72
C PRO A 97 37.60 -13.55 -17.78
N LEU A 98 37.26 -13.03 -18.97
CA LEU A 98 36.14 -12.11 -19.15
C LEU A 98 34.78 -12.77 -18.85
N ILE A 99 34.56 -14.01 -19.31
CA ILE A 99 33.33 -14.77 -19.01
C ILE A 99 33.17 -14.98 -17.50
N ALA A 100 34.23 -15.46 -16.84
CA ALA A 100 34.23 -15.72 -15.40
C ALA A 100 34.05 -14.41 -14.60
N GLY A 101 34.77 -13.35 -14.98
CA GLY A 101 34.66 -12.02 -14.37
C GLY A 101 33.23 -11.49 -14.47
N THR A 102 32.64 -11.51 -15.65
CA THR A 102 31.26 -11.06 -15.88
C THR A 102 30.25 -11.87 -15.07
N THR A 103 30.46 -13.19 -14.97
CA THR A 103 29.60 -14.07 -14.16
C THR A 103 29.68 -13.72 -12.67
N PHE A 104 30.88 -13.57 -12.11
CA PHE A 104 31.06 -13.15 -10.72
C PHE A 104 30.47 -11.76 -10.47
N TYR A 105 30.69 -10.82 -11.40
CA TYR A 105 30.15 -9.47 -11.34
C TYR A 105 28.62 -9.46 -11.30
N LEU A 106 27.95 -10.25 -12.16
CA LEU A 106 26.49 -10.38 -12.17
C LEU A 106 25.96 -10.93 -10.84
N ILE A 107 26.58 -11.98 -10.30
CA ILE A 107 26.16 -12.54 -9.00
C ILE A 107 26.38 -11.50 -7.89
N ALA A 108 27.51 -10.81 -7.90
CA ALA A 108 27.83 -9.75 -6.95
C ALA A 108 26.83 -8.60 -7.02
N PHE A 109 26.41 -8.22 -8.23
CA PHE A 109 25.40 -7.20 -8.50
C PHE A 109 24.06 -7.56 -7.86
N PHE A 110 23.55 -8.78 -8.08
CA PHE A 110 22.31 -9.21 -7.45
C PHE A 110 22.43 -9.27 -5.91
N ALA A 111 23.57 -9.74 -5.39
CA ALA A 111 23.79 -9.77 -3.95
C ALA A 111 23.83 -8.36 -3.32
N LEU A 112 24.50 -7.39 -3.96
CA LEU A 112 24.52 -5.99 -3.52
C LEU A 112 23.16 -5.31 -3.66
N PHE A 113 22.43 -5.59 -4.73
CA PHE A 113 21.07 -5.10 -4.89
C PHE A 113 20.18 -5.60 -3.75
N LEU A 114 20.22 -6.90 -3.48
CA LEU A 114 19.50 -7.52 -2.37
C LEU A 114 19.96 -7.00 -1.01
N TRP A 115 21.21 -6.54 -0.87
CA TRP A 115 21.72 -5.92 0.34
C TRP A 115 21.29 -4.45 0.51
N ALA A 116 21.14 -3.69 -0.57
CA ALA A 116 20.76 -2.28 -0.52
C ALA A 116 19.26 -2.02 -0.63
N SER A 117 18.49 -2.93 -1.24
CA SER A 117 17.03 -2.80 -1.37
C SER A 117 16.40 -2.68 0.02
N PRO A 118 15.49 -1.75 0.31
CA PRO A 118 14.92 -1.61 1.65
C PRO A 118 14.25 -2.92 2.10
N SER A 119 14.52 -3.40 3.32
CA SER A 119 13.78 -4.54 3.86
C SER A 119 12.34 -4.13 4.04
N ARG A 120 11.42 -5.06 3.79
CA ARG A 120 10.04 -4.86 4.24
C ARG A 120 10.07 -4.57 5.72
N LYS A 121 9.53 -3.43 6.14
CA LYS A 121 9.09 -3.27 7.52
C LYS A 121 8.14 -4.44 7.78
N LYS A 122 8.43 -5.21 8.83
CA LYS A 122 7.58 -6.32 9.27
C LYS A 122 6.24 -5.65 9.62
N LYS A 123 5.26 -5.67 8.70
CA LYS A 123 3.91 -5.15 8.98
C LYS A 123 3.45 -5.87 10.24
N ASP A 124 3.17 -5.10 11.29
CA ASP A 124 2.68 -5.69 12.53
C ASP A 124 1.45 -6.52 12.18
N LYS A 125 1.49 -7.80 12.55
CA LYS A 125 0.44 -8.76 12.21
C LYS A 125 -0.82 -8.54 13.06
N GLY A 126 -0.69 -7.80 14.15
CA GLY A 126 -1.82 -7.42 14.99
C GLY A 126 -2.74 -6.40 14.32
N PHE A 127 -4.03 -6.51 14.63
CA PHE A 127 -4.99 -5.45 14.37
C PHE A 127 -4.67 -4.26 15.27
N ARG A 128 -4.41 -3.09 14.69
CA ARG A 128 -4.11 -1.87 15.44
C ARG A 128 -5.34 -0.98 15.54
N GLN A 129 -5.52 -0.36 16.71
CA GLN A 129 -6.54 0.68 16.90
C GLN A 129 -6.01 2.02 16.39
N ALA A 130 -6.75 2.65 15.48
CA ALA A 130 -6.40 3.91 14.85
C ALA A 130 -6.75 5.13 15.72
N LYS A 131 -5.96 6.19 15.57
CA LYS A 131 -6.37 7.55 15.97
C LYS A 131 -7.23 8.21 14.92
N VAL A 132 -6.98 7.93 13.64
CA VAL A 132 -7.76 8.47 12.51
C VAL A 132 -8.35 7.32 11.70
N LEU A 133 -9.68 7.26 11.62
CA LEU A 133 -10.41 6.31 10.78
C LEU A 133 -10.91 7.02 9.53
N ILE A 134 -10.54 6.51 8.36
CA ILE A 134 -11.02 6.99 7.06
C ILE A 134 -11.99 5.97 6.51
N MET A 135 -13.19 6.38 6.12
CA MET A 135 -14.17 5.48 5.51
C MET A 135 -15.05 6.20 4.50
N ALA A 136 -15.52 5.48 3.48
CA ALA A 136 -16.49 6.01 2.54
C ALA A 136 -17.91 5.87 3.07
N LEU A 137 -18.70 6.94 2.96
CA LEU A 137 -20.11 6.94 3.32
C LEU A 137 -20.95 6.52 2.11
N SER A 138 -21.62 5.38 2.22
CA SER A 138 -22.54 4.92 1.19
C SER A 138 -23.78 5.83 1.10
N ARG A 139 -24.43 5.86 -0.07
CA ARG A 139 -25.72 6.55 -0.24
C ARG A 139 -26.69 6.07 0.82
N PRO A 140 -27.21 6.95 1.70
CA PRO A 140 -27.93 6.49 2.87
C PRO A 140 -29.27 5.86 2.50
N ASN A 141 -29.63 4.77 3.17
CA ASN A 141 -30.94 4.12 3.07
C ASN A 141 -31.83 4.33 4.31
N TRP A 142 -31.48 5.34 5.11
CA TRP A 142 -32.08 5.69 6.40
C TRP A 142 -32.43 7.19 6.41
N SER A 143 -33.29 7.59 7.33
CA SER A 143 -33.59 8.99 7.67
C SER A 143 -32.93 9.40 8.99
N VAL A 144 -32.94 10.71 9.27
CA VAL A 144 -32.46 11.24 10.55
C VAL A 144 -33.23 10.64 11.73
N GLU A 145 -34.54 10.44 11.57
CA GLU A 145 -35.44 9.87 12.57
C GLU A 145 -35.10 8.40 12.86
N ASP A 146 -34.69 7.64 11.85
CA ASP A 146 -34.29 6.24 12.02
C ASP A 146 -33.09 6.12 12.95
N ILE A 147 -32.07 6.98 12.78
CA ILE A 147 -30.88 6.99 13.64
C ILE A 147 -31.23 7.49 15.04
N LYS A 148 -32.06 8.54 15.16
CA LYS A 148 -32.49 9.07 16.48
C LYS A 148 -33.24 8.00 17.29
N LYS A 149 -34.06 7.16 16.65
CA LYS A 149 -34.84 6.10 17.30
C LYS A 149 -34.05 4.83 17.59
N ALA A 150 -33.03 4.52 16.78
CA ALA A 150 -32.23 3.31 16.97
C ALA A 150 -31.47 3.35 18.30
N THR A 151 -31.38 2.22 18.99
CA THR A 151 -30.47 2.09 20.15
C THR A 151 -29.03 1.88 19.66
N CYS A 152 -28.05 2.12 20.54
CA CYS A 152 -26.65 1.85 20.21
C CYS A 152 -26.39 0.37 19.91
N GLU A 153 -27.07 -0.52 20.62
CA GLU A 153 -27.03 -1.95 20.35
C GLU A 153 -27.62 -2.29 18.99
N ASP A 154 -28.68 -1.59 18.56
CA ASP A 154 -29.26 -1.80 17.24
C ASP A 154 -28.31 -1.44 16.10
N LEU A 155 -27.53 -0.37 16.27
CA LEU A 155 -26.56 0.09 15.28
C LEU A 155 -25.31 -0.79 15.24
N ILE A 156 -24.82 -1.24 16.40
CA ILE A 156 -23.62 -2.10 16.50
C ILE A 156 -23.91 -3.54 16.08
N LEU A 157 -25.07 -4.09 16.44
CA LEU A 157 -25.43 -5.47 16.13
C LEU A 157 -26.18 -5.61 14.80
N ASN A 158 -26.28 -4.52 14.03
CA ASN A 158 -27.00 -4.47 12.77
C ASN A 158 -28.47 -4.95 12.91
N LYS A 159 -29.13 -4.59 14.02
CA LYS A 159 -30.54 -4.90 14.28
C LYS A 159 -31.48 -3.74 13.91
N ALA A 160 -30.94 -2.54 13.72
CA ALA A 160 -31.72 -1.38 13.29
C ALA A 160 -32.39 -1.69 11.94
N CYS A 161 -33.71 -1.75 11.94
CA CYS A 161 -34.53 -2.08 10.77
C CYS A 161 -35.49 -0.94 10.46
N CYS A 162 -35.52 -0.48 9.22
CA CYS A 162 -36.64 0.28 8.70
C CYS A 162 -37.69 -0.67 8.11
N VAL A 163 -38.95 -0.31 8.26
CA VAL A 163 -40.07 -0.99 7.58
C VAL A 163 -40.33 -0.24 6.28
N MET A 164 -39.79 -0.75 5.17
CA MET A 164 -40.17 -0.31 3.82
C MET A 164 -41.14 -1.34 3.23
N GLY A 165 -42.44 -1.12 3.45
CA GLY A 165 -43.49 -2.08 3.12
C GLY A 165 -43.41 -3.34 4.01
N SER A 166 -43.46 -4.54 3.41
CA SER A 166 -43.41 -5.83 4.11
C SER A 166 -42.00 -6.43 4.25
N ARG A 167 -40.93 -5.71 3.89
CA ARG A 167 -39.55 -6.17 4.03
C ARG A 167 -38.79 -5.33 5.07
N ARG A 168 -38.06 -6.02 5.96
CA ARG A 168 -37.08 -5.39 6.86
C ARG A 168 -35.82 -5.07 6.06
N VAL A 169 -35.41 -3.80 6.08
CA VAL A 169 -34.17 -3.34 5.43
C VAL A 169 -33.19 -2.92 6.51
N LEU A 170 -31.98 -3.47 6.46
CA LEU A 170 -30.88 -3.15 7.36
C LEU A 170 -30.30 -1.78 7.01
N LEU A 171 -29.96 -0.99 8.03
CA LEU A 171 -29.36 0.33 7.83
C LEU A 171 -27.92 0.20 7.36
N ASN A 172 -27.59 0.85 6.24
CA ASN A 172 -26.22 0.86 5.72
C ASN A 172 -25.27 1.79 6.48
N ILE A 173 -25.72 2.40 7.58
CA ILE A 173 -24.89 3.14 8.53
C ILE A 173 -24.18 2.22 9.53
N ASN A 174 -24.65 0.98 9.71
CA ASN A 174 -24.13 0.08 10.74
C ASN A 174 -22.63 -0.23 10.61
N PRO A 175 -22.06 -0.39 9.40
CA PRO A 175 -20.60 -0.51 9.25
C PRO A 175 -19.81 0.61 9.90
N LEU A 176 -20.31 1.85 9.85
CA LEU A 176 -19.67 3.00 10.50
C LEU A 176 -19.62 2.82 12.01
N PHE A 177 -20.74 2.46 12.65
CA PHE A 177 -20.80 2.27 14.10
C PHE A 177 -19.93 1.11 14.57
N ILE A 178 -19.88 0.02 13.79
CA ILE A 178 -19.04 -1.15 14.12
C ILE A 178 -17.55 -0.80 14.01
N ALA A 179 -17.14 -0.15 12.92
CA ALA A 179 -15.75 0.27 12.72
C ALA A 179 -15.32 1.28 13.79
N VAL A 180 -16.16 2.27 14.09
CA VAL A 180 -15.89 3.27 15.13
C VAL A 180 -15.75 2.59 16.50
N SER A 181 -16.70 1.71 16.89
CA SER A 181 -16.64 0.95 18.15
C SER A 181 -15.31 0.21 18.34
N LYS A 182 -14.80 -0.41 17.27
CA LYS A 182 -13.52 -1.14 17.29
C LYS A 182 -12.32 -0.24 17.58
N HIS A 183 -12.36 1.02 17.17
CA HIS A 183 -11.27 1.99 17.30
C HIS A 183 -11.45 3.00 18.45
N MET A 184 -12.64 3.07 19.06
CA MET A 184 -12.98 4.08 20.08
C MET A 184 -11.93 4.33 21.18
N PRO A 185 -11.21 3.31 21.70
CA PRO A 185 -10.21 3.56 22.75
C PRO A 185 -9.13 4.58 22.34
N ARG A 186 -8.81 4.65 21.04
CA ARG A 186 -7.81 5.59 20.50
C ARG A 186 -8.35 6.61 19.50
N LEU A 187 -9.55 6.39 18.94
CA LEU A 187 -10.09 7.22 17.87
C LEU A 187 -10.30 8.67 18.31
N GLU A 188 -9.68 9.60 17.58
CA GLU A 188 -9.78 11.05 17.78
C GLU A 188 -10.55 11.70 16.62
N LYS A 189 -10.30 11.22 15.39
CA LYS A 189 -10.87 11.78 14.16
C LYS A 189 -11.48 10.70 13.26
N LEU A 190 -12.65 10.97 12.72
CA LEU A 190 -13.36 10.20 11.71
C LEU A 190 -13.44 11.01 10.42
N ILE A 191 -12.83 10.51 9.36
CA ILE A 191 -12.86 11.13 8.04
C ILE A 191 -13.85 10.36 7.17
N LEU A 192 -14.90 11.05 6.73
CA LEU A 192 -15.94 10.50 5.86
C LEU A 192 -15.68 10.95 4.42
N ILE A 193 -15.47 9.98 3.54
CA ILE A 193 -15.37 10.23 2.09
C ILE A 193 -16.78 10.22 1.52
N VAL A 194 -17.17 11.33 0.90
CA VAL A 194 -18.56 11.56 0.45
C VAL A 194 -18.55 12.14 -0.96
N SER A 195 -19.40 11.62 -1.83
CA SER A 195 -19.56 12.20 -3.17
C SER A 195 -20.33 13.52 -3.11
N LYS A 196 -20.00 14.45 -3.99
CA LYS A 196 -20.72 15.73 -4.11
C LYS A 196 -22.23 15.54 -4.31
N GLU A 197 -22.65 14.49 -5.02
CA GLU A 197 -24.07 14.15 -5.21
C GLU A 197 -24.82 13.97 -3.88
N ILE A 198 -24.20 13.31 -2.90
CA ILE A 198 -24.82 13.04 -1.59
C ILE A 198 -24.93 14.34 -0.78
N VAL A 199 -23.93 15.22 -0.87
CA VAL A 199 -23.89 16.49 -0.14
C VAL A 199 -24.94 17.48 -0.62
N MET A 200 -25.36 17.39 -1.89
CA MET A 200 -26.42 18.24 -2.45
C MET A 200 -27.82 17.92 -1.91
N ASN A 201 -27.98 16.86 -1.11
CA ASN A 201 -29.25 16.57 -0.46
C ASN A 201 -29.49 17.52 0.73
N GLU A 202 -30.69 18.09 0.82
CA GLU A 202 -31.04 19.11 1.81
C GLU A 202 -30.86 18.63 3.27
N ASP A 203 -30.99 17.32 3.50
CA ASP A 203 -30.88 16.72 4.83
C ASP A 203 -29.46 16.31 5.23
N TYR A 204 -28.48 16.45 4.33
CA TYR A 204 -27.13 15.91 4.53
C TYR A 204 -26.43 16.48 5.78
N ALA A 205 -26.46 17.81 5.96
CA ALA A 205 -25.86 18.43 7.13
C ALA A 205 -26.51 17.97 8.45
N GLU A 206 -27.83 17.73 8.44
CA GLU A 206 -28.54 17.19 9.61
C GLU A 206 -28.17 15.73 9.87
N ARG A 207 -27.98 14.92 8.82
CA ARG A 207 -27.51 13.54 8.93
C ARG A 207 -26.15 13.46 9.60
N ILE A 208 -25.18 14.28 9.19
CA ILE A 208 -23.84 14.29 9.79
C ILE A 208 -23.89 14.72 11.26
N LYS A 209 -24.67 15.75 11.60
CA LYS A 209 -24.91 16.14 13.01
C LYS A 209 -25.54 15.02 13.82
N THR A 210 -26.48 14.30 13.23
CA THR A 210 -27.16 13.17 13.88
C THR A 210 -26.20 12.00 14.11
N ILE A 211 -25.35 11.68 13.14
CA ILE A 211 -24.28 10.69 13.31
C ILE A 211 -23.35 11.12 14.45
N ALA A 212 -22.85 12.36 14.46
CA ALA A 212 -21.96 12.86 15.50
C ALA A 212 -22.60 12.77 16.90
N GLY A 213 -23.85 13.22 17.02
CA GLY A 213 -24.60 13.13 18.27
C GLY A 213 -24.79 11.69 18.74
N LYS A 214 -25.12 10.78 17.81
CA LYS A 214 -25.34 9.37 18.13
C LYS A 214 -24.05 8.64 18.49
N LEU A 215 -22.93 8.95 17.84
CA LEU A 215 -21.62 8.42 18.23
C LEU A 215 -21.24 8.84 19.65
N LYS A 216 -21.45 10.12 19.99
CA LYS A 216 -21.22 10.64 21.34
C LYS A 216 -22.12 9.95 22.38
N GLU A 217 -23.39 9.76 22.06
CA GLU A 217 -24.35 9.00 22.90
C GLU A 217 -23.87 7.57 23.14
N CYS A 218 -23.47 6.85 22.08
CA CYS A 218 -23.14 5.43 22.17
C CYS A 218 -21.80 5.13 22.83
N PHE A 219 -20.83 6.04 22.71
CA PHE A 219 -19.46 5.77 23.15
C PHE A 219 -18.96 6.73 24.24
N GLY A 220 -19.75 7.72 24.64
CA GLY A 220 -19.41 8.68 25.70
C GLY A 220 -18.22 9.60 25.38
N LYS A 221 -17.76 9.61 24.11
CA LYS A 221 -16.60 10.37 23.64
C LYS A 221 -16.97 11.12 22.37
N GLU A 222 -16.52 12.36 22.28
CA GLU A 222 -16.65 13.17 21.08
C GLU A 222 -15.54 12.81 20.09
N VAL A 223 -15.93 12.59 18.83
CA VAL A 223 -15.02 12.27 17.72
C VAL A 223 -15.13 13.41 16.71
N GLU A 224 -14.00 13.98 16.31
CA GLU A 224 -13.98 15.01 15.27
C GLU A 224 -14.39 14.35 13.94
N ILE A 225 -15.43 14.86 13.28
CA ILE A 225 -15.86 14.38 11.97
C ILE A 225 -15.39 15.38 10.92
N GLU A 226 -14.61 14.91 9.95
CA GLU A 226 -14.14 15.67 8.80
C GLU A 226 -14.65 15.02 7.51
N GLU A 227 -14.97 15.82 6.50
CA GLU A 227 -15.58 15.37 5.26
C GLU A 227 -14.63 15.56 4.08
N TRP A 228 -14.34 14.47 3.38
CA TRP A 228 -13.54 14.49 2.17
C TRP A 228 -14.45 14.33 0.96
N LEU A 229 -14.72 15.46 0.31
CA LEU A 229 -15.51 15.48 -0.92
C LEU A 229 -14.72 14.88 -2.08
N ILE A 230 -15.42 14.05 -2.86
CA ILE A 230 -14.99 13.53 -4.16
C ILE A 230 -16.03 13.88 -5.23
N ASP A 231 -15.55 14.12 -6.45
CA ASP A 231 -16.42 14.58 -7.54
C ASP A 231 -17.22 13.44 -8.16
N ASP A 232 -16.52 12.36 -8.54
CA ASP A 232 -17.12 11.19 -9.17
C ASP A 232 -16.68 9.92 -8.42
N ALA A 233 -17.65 9.21 -7.86
CA ALA A 233 -17.44 7.97 -7.11
C ALA A 233 -17.08 6.77 -8.00
N ASN A 234 -17.19 6.90 -9.33
CA ASN A 234 -16.92 5.81 -10.28
C ASN A 234 -15.63 6.02 -11.10
N ASP A 235 -15.06 7.23 -11.11
CA ASP A 235 -13.79 7.53 -11.78
C ASP A 235 -12.61 7.38 -10.81
N LEU A 236 -11.91 6.25 -10.93
CA LEU A 236 -10.79 5.88 -10.07
C LEU A 236 -9.62 6.87 -10.15
N ASN A 237 -9.37 7.50 -11.30
CA ASN A 237 -8.31 8.50 -11.44
C ASN A 237 -8.67 9.79 -10.70
N ARG A 238 -9.94 10.22 -10.78
CA ARG A 238 -10.43 11.38 -10.02
C ARG A 238 -10.44 11.12 -8.51
N ILE A 239 -10.90 9.95 -8.08
CA ILE A 239 -10.83 9.55 -6.66
C ILE A 239 -9.39 9.64 -6.17
N ARG A 240 -8.43 9.12 -6.93
CA ARG A 240 -7.01 9.21 -6.58
C ARG A 240 -6.53 10.66 -6.53
N SER A 241 -6.85 11.50 -7.51
CA SER A 241 -6.42 12.90 -7.51
C SER A 241 -6.99 13.71 -6.36
N ASP A 242 -8.22 13.41 -5.93
CA ASP A 242 -8.91 14.12 -4.86
C ASP A 242 -8.42 13.68 -3.47
N LEU A 243 -8.16 12.38 -3.29
CA LEU A 243 -7.81 11.80 -2.00
C LEU A 243 -6.32 11.81 -1.70
N LEU A 244 -5.46 11.55 -2.69
CA LEU A 244 -4.02 11.39 -2.44
C LEU A 244 -3.37 12.64 -1.80
N PRO A 245 -3.61 13.88 -2.28
CA PRO A 245 -3.02 15.06 -1.65
C PRO A 245 -3.52 15.29 -0.22
N LYS A 246 -4.76 14.91 0.09
CA LYS A 246 -5.34 15.03 1.44
C LYS A 246 -4.71 13.99 2.38
N LEU A 247 -4.58 12.75 1.91
CA LEU A 247 -3.94 11.67 2.64
C LEU A 247 -2.47 11.97 2.93
N GLU A 248 -1.71 12.47 1.94
CA GLU A 248 -0.31 12.84 2.13
C GLU A 248 -0.11 13.97 3.16
N ARG A 249 -1.05 14.92 3.24
CA ARG A 249 -1.03 15.95 4.29
C ARG A 249 -1.32 15.35 5.66
N LEU A 250 -2.38 14.56 5.76
CA LEU A 250 -2.76 13.89 7.00
C LEU A 250 -1.63 13.01 7.54
N MET A 251 -0.98 12.23 6.68
CA MET A 251 0.16 11.38 7.06
C MET A 251 1.34 12.18 7.64
N LYS A 252 1.57 13.41 7.14
CA LYS A 252 2.61 14.29 7.70
C LYS A 252 2.24 14.83 9.08
N GLU A 253 0.95 14.96 9.36
CA GLU A 253 0.44 15.49 10.62
C GLU A 253 0.38 14.43 11.72
N VAL A 254 -0.15 13.23 11.41
CA VAL A 254 -0.43 12.19 12.42
C VAL A 254 0.40 10.92 12.31
N GLY A 255 1.10 10.70 11.18
CA GLY A 255 1.81 9.45 10.89
C GLY A 255 0.91 8.38 10.27
N ALA A 256 1.47 7.59 9.35
CA ALA A 256 0.73 6.56 8.61
C ALA A 256 0.24 5.41 9.50
N GLU A 257 0.98 5.11 10.56
CA GLU A 257 0.72 4.06 11.54
C GLU A 257 -0.47 4.34 12.46
N GLU A 258 -0.90 5.61 12.53
CA GLU A 258 -2.04 6.07 13.32
C GLU A 258 -3.35 6.10 12.52
N ILE A 259 -3.27 5.86 11.21
CA ILE A 259 -4.39 5.90 10.27
C ILE A 259 -4.86 4.46 9.99
N THR A 260 -6.18 4.27 9.89
CA THR A 260 -6.78 3.07 9.30
C THR A 260 -7.82 3.47 8.28
N ILE A 261 -7.82 2.76 7.14
CA ILE A 261 -8.79 2.94 6.07
C ILE A 261 -9.78 1.77 6.11
N ASP A 262 -11.05 2.05 6.32
CA ASP A 262 -12.15 1.09 6.22
C ASP A 262 -12.73 1.12 4.80
N ILE A 263 -12.67 -0.02 4.12
CA ILE A 263 -13.10 -0.14 2.72
C ILE A 263 -14.51 -0.75 2.58
N THR A 264 -15.24 -0.93 3.68
CA THR A 264 -16.56 -1.58 3.67
C THR A 264 -17.61 -0.75 2.93
N GLY A 265 -17.53 0.57 3.07
CA GLY A 265 -18.49 1.52 2.51
C GLY A 265 -18.11 2.02 1.13
N GLY A 266 -19.07 2.64 0.45
CA GLY A 266 -18.89 3.22 -0.88
C GLY A 266 -19.10 2.24 -2.03
N THR A 267 -18.84 2.72 -3.24
CA THR A 267 -18.82 1.91 -4.46
C THR A 267 -17.56 1.04 -4.52
N ALA A 268 -17.57 -0.03 -5.31
CA ALA A 268 -16.37 -0.84 -5.56
C ALA A 268 -15.15 -0.03 -6.06
N ALA A 269 -15.37 1.04 -6.85
CA ALA A 269 -14.30 1.92 -7.30
C ALA A 269 -13.60 2.65 -6.13
N ILE A 270 -14.38 3.24 -5.21
CA ILE A 270 -13.86 3.86 -3.98
C ILE A 270 -13.13 2.82 -3.10
N SER A 271 -13.74 1.66 -2.83
CA SER A 271 -13.11 0.63 -2.01
C SER A 271 -11.79 0.15 -2.62
N GLY A 272 -11.74 -0.03 -3.95
CA GLY A 272 -10.52 -0.34 -4.69
C GLY A 272 -9.47 0.75 -4.54
N ALA A 273 -9.82 2.00 -4.84
CA ALA A 273 -8.91 3.14 -4.73
C ALA A 273 -8.35 3.31 -3.30
N LEU A 274 -9.18 3.15 -2.28
CA LEU A 274 -8.79 3.19 -0.87
C LEU A 274 -7.85 2.06 -0.48
N THR A 275 -8.10 0.86 -0.98
CA THR A 275 -7.20 -0.29 -0.80
C THR A 275 -5.83 0.01 -1.40
N LEU A 276 -5.81 0.53 -2.63
CA LEU A 276 -4.58 0.86 -3.36
C LEU A 276 -3.78 1.97 -2.65
N LEU A 277 -4.46 3.00 -2.16
CA LEU A 277 -3.86 4.05 -1.34
C LEU A 277 -3.28 3.48 -0.03
N ALA A 278 -4.02 2.60 0.65
CA ALA A 278 -3.55 2.00 1.88
C ALA A 278 -2.28 1.15 1.66
N VAL A 279 -2.24 0.37 0.58
CA VAL A 279 -1.06 -0.47 0.29
C VAL A 279 0.13 0.38 -0.15
N LYS A 280 -0.11 1.40 -1.01
CA LYS A 280 0.94 2.33 -1.48
C LYS A 280 1.61 3.07 -0.32
N GLU A 281 0.83 3.52 0.65
CA GLU A 281 1.30 4.35 1.75
C GLU A 281 1.58 3.58 3.06
N ASP A 282 1.56 2.24 3.01
CA ASP A 282 1.77 1.34 4.16
C ASP A 282 0.79 1.61 5.34
N ILE A 283 -0.44 1.99 5.02
CA ILE A 283 -1.54 2.23 5.98
C ILE A 283 -2.33 0.94 6.19
N GLN A 284 -2.85 0.74 7.40
CA GLN A 284 -3.74 -0.39 7.69
C GLN A 284 -5.06 -0.23 6.93
N ALA A 285 -5.42 -1.22 6.11
CA ALA A 285 -6.76 -1.35 5.54
C ALA A 285 -7.57 -2.39 6.30
N GLN A 286 -8.87 -2.18 6.41
CA GLN A 286 -9.80 -3.12 7.04
C GLN A 286 -11.14 -3.16 6.31
N TYR A 287 -11.92 -4.22 6.59
CA TYR A 287 -13.31 -4.32 6.15
C TYR A 287 -14.16 -5.06 7.18
N LEU A 288 -15.46 -4.80 7.18
CA LEU A 288 -16.43 -5.53 7.98
C LEU A 288 -16.92 -6.76 7.22
N ARG A 289 -16.73 -7.93 7.81
CA ARG A 289 -17.43 -9.15 7.41
C ARG A 289 -18.87 -9.12 7.88
N GLN A 290 -19.80 -8.90 6.96
CA GLN A 290 -21.23 -8.74 7.28
C GLN A 290 -21.89 -10.01 7.82
N ASP A 291 -21.35 -11.21 7.52
CA ASP A 291 -21.86 -12.49 8.01
C ASP A 291 -21.61 -12.71 9.51
N ARG A 292 -20.53 -12.13 10.04
CA ARG A 292 -20.08 -12.32 11.44
C ARG A 292 -20.02 -11.03 12.24
N LEU A 293 -20.26 -9.89 11.60
CA LEU A 293 -20.08 -8.54 12.17
C LEU A 293 -18.68 -8.35 12.78
N GLU A 294 -17.67 -8.87 12.10
CA GLU A 294 -16.28 -8.83 12.54
C GLU A 294 -15.44 -7.98 11.60
N ILE A 295 -14.68 -7.03 12.16
CA ILE A 295 -13.70 -6.24 11.41
C ILE A 295 -12.48 -7.10 11.15
N GLN A 296 -12.11 -7.23 9.88
CA GLN A 296 -10.91 -7.93 9.44
C GLN A 296 -9.91 -6.98 8.82
N LYS A 297 -8.64 -7.17 9.20
CA LYS A 297 -7.51 -6.48 8.58
C LYS A 297 -7.27 -7.08 7.20
N ILE A 298 -6.99 -6.20 6.24
CA ILE A 298 -6.62 -6.57 4.89
C ILE A 298 -5.10 -6.65 4.83
N ASP A 299 -4.59 -7.87 4.72
CA ASP A 299 -3.18 -8.11 4.45
C ASP A 299 -2.97 -8.22 2.94
N ILE A 300 -3.15 -7.11 2.21
CA ILE A 300 -2.78 -6.99 0.80
C ILE A 300 -1.36 -6.47 0.69
N ASP A 301 -0.65 -7.06 -0.25
CA ASP A 301 0.75 -6.79 -0.48
C ASP A 301 0.98 -6.01 -1.77
N VAL A 302 2.11 -5.30 -1.88
CA VAL A 302 2.43 -4.46 -3.04
C VAL A 302 2.51 -5.27 -4.35
N PHE A 303 2.69 -6.60 -4.28
CA PHE A 303 2.66 -7.50 -5.44
C PHE A 303 1.30 -7.69 -6.06
N ASP A 304 0.26 -7.59 -5.24
CA ASP A 304 -1.09 -7.68 -5.73
C ASP A 304 -1.50 -6.34 -6.33
N LEU A 305 -0.73 -5.26 -6.18
CA LEU A 305 -1.19 -3.88 -6.46
C LEU A 305 -1.35 -3.61 -7.95
N ASP A 306 -0.40 -4.03 -8.79
CA ASP A 306 -0.50 -3.87 -10.25
C ASP A 306 -1.52 -4.85 -10.86
N ASP A 307 -1.58 -6.08 -10.34
CA ASP A 307 -2.57 -7.07 -10.78
C ASP A 307 -3.98 -6.69 -10.30
N LEU A 308 -4.15 -6.20 -9.07
CA LEU A 308 -5.38 -5.60 -8.56
C LEU A 308 -5.73 -4.37 -9.35
N TRP A 309 -4.79 -3.48 -9.63
CA TRP A 309 -5.05 -2.25 -10.41
C TRP A 309 -5.53 -2.59 -11.82
N ARG A 310 -4.87 -3.55 -12.49
CA ARG A 310 -5.28 -4.05 -13.80
C ARG A 310 -6.67 -4.70 -13.72
N GLU A 311 -6.90 -5.62 -12.79
CA GLU A 311 -8.17 -6.33 -12.63
C GLU A 311 -9.33 -5.38 -12.26
N PHE A 312 -9.09 -4.39 -11.40
CA PHE A 312 -10.08 -3.36 -11.05
C PHE A 312 -10.37 -2.44 -12.24
N SER A 313 -9.34 -2.00 -12.95
CA SER A 313 -9.50 -1.15 -14.14
C SER A 313 -10.27 -1.87 -15.24
N GLU A 314 -9.96 -3.14 -15.51
CA GLU A 314 -10.63 -3.95 -16.53
C GLU A 314 -12.11 -4.18 -16.16
N ARG A 315 -12.42 -4.55 -14.91
CA ARG A 315 -13.80 -4.77 -14.45
C ARG A 315 -14.67 -3.51 -14.41
N LEU A 316 -14.06 -2.35 -14.16
CA LEU A 316 -14.78 -1.07 -14.20
C LEU A 316 -15.08 -0.64 -15.64
N MET A 317 -14.18 -0.96 -16.60
CA MET A 317 -14.39 -0.66 -18.02
C MET A 317 -15.31 -1.63 -18.75
N GLU A 318 -15.47 -2.89 -18.29
CA GLU A 318 -16.48 -3.82 -18.84
C GLU A 318 -17.94 -3.42 -18.52
N LYS A 319 -18.16 -2.49 -17.58
CA LYS A 319 -19.49 -2.08 -17.12
C LYS A 319 -19.94 -0.68 -17.56
N SER A 320 -19.15 0.01 -18.38
CA SER A 320 -19.51 1.28 -19.03
C SER A 320 -19.96 1.05 -20.47
#